data_AF-A0A424SRV6-F1
#
_entry.id   AF-A0A424SRV6-F1
#
_cell.length_a   1.000
_cell.length_b   1.000
_cell.length_c   1.000
_cell.angle_alpha   90.00
_cell.angle_beta   90.00
_cell.angle_gamma   90.00
#
_symmetry.space_group_name_H-M   'P 1'
#
loop_
_entity.id
_entity.type
_entity.pdbx_description
1 polymer ?
#
loop_
_entity_poly.entity_id
_entity_poly.type
_entity_poly.pdbx_seq_one_letter_code
_entity_poly.pdbx_strand_id
1 'polypeptide(L)' 'MPEGPETRRMADSISTALIDKKIISFSFFHEQLDPLRALSNISVFDALSKGKAII' A
#
# COMPACT_ATOMS: atom_id res chain seq x y z
N MET A 1 -11.35 -11.24 10.06
CA MET A 1 -10.83 -10.54 8.86
C MET A 1 -11.47 -9.17 8.85
N PRO A 2 -10.77 -8.08 8.53
CA PRO A 2 -11.41 -6.77 8.38
C PRO A 2 -12.57 -6.87 7.37
N GLU A 3 -13.72 -6.27 7.69
CA GLU A 3 -14.83 -6.16 6.76
C GLU A 3 -14.71 -4.85 5.95
N GLY A 4 -15.70 -4.56 5.11
CA GLY A 4 -15.69 -3.38 4.25
C GLY A 4 -15.41 -2.06 4.99
N PRO A 5 -16.07 -1.77 6.13
CA PRO A 5 -15.81 -0.56 6.91
C PRO A 5 -14.38 -0.49 7.45
N GLU A 6 -13.82 -1.59 7.94
CA GLU A 6 -12.44 -1.62 8.45
C GLU A 6 -11.41 -1.47 7.33
N THR A 7 -11.67 -2.10 6.18
CA THR A 7 -10.80 -1.98 5.00
C THR A 7 -10.76 -0.54 4.48
N ARG A 8 -11.91 0.14 4.47
CA ARG A 8 -11.99 1.56 4.11
C ARG A 8 -11.20 2.44 5.07
N ARG A 9 -11.35 2.24 6.39
CA ARG A 9 -10.56 2.97 7.40
C ARG A 9 -9.06 2.74 7.26
N MET A 10 -8.66 1.53 6.86
CA MET A 10 -7.26 1.21 6.58
C MET A 10 -6.76 1.97 5.34
N ALA A 11 -7.53 2.02 4.25
CA ALA A 11 -7.19 2.82 3.08
C ALA A 11 -7.05 4.31 3.43
N ASP A 12 -7.98 4.88 4.19
CA ASP A 12 -7.93 6.29 4.64
C ASP A 12 -6.65 6.58 5.46
N SER A 13 -6.24 5.63 6.29
CA SER A 13 -5.01 5.75 7.10
C SER A 13 -3.76 5.70 6.23
N ILE A 14 -3.72 4.81 5.23
CA ILE A 14 -2.61 4.71 4.26
C ILE A 14 -2.52 6.00 3.45
N SER A 15 -3.66 6.51 2.95
CA SER A 15 -3.73 7.76 2.20
C SER A 15 -3.10 8.92 2.97
N THR A 16 -3.50 9.09 4.23
CA THR A 16 -2.97 10.13 5.12
C THR A 16 -1.47 9.95 5.39
N ALA A 17 -1.01 8.71 5.51
CA ALA A 17 0.36 8.40 5.88
C ALA A 17 1.35 8.49 4.72
N LEU A 18 0.97 8.11 3.49
CA LEU A 18 1.91 7.80 2.41
C LEU A 18 1.71 8.58 1.10
N ILE A 19 0.54 9.16 0.82
CA ILE A 19 0.31 9.89 -0.43
C ILE A 19 1.34 11.02 -0.59
N ASP A 20 1.88 11.14 -1.80
CA ASP A 20 2.89 12.13 -2.22
C ASP A 20 4.21 12.09 -1.43
N LYS A 21 4.39 11.09 -0.56
CA LYS A 21 5.66 10.88 0.15
C LYS A 21 6.53 9.91 -0.63
N LYS A 22 7.83 10.23 -0.68
CA LYS A 22 8.84 9.34 -1.26
C LYS A 22 9.01 8.11 -0.37
N ILE A 23 8.85 6.92 -0.95
CA ILE A 23 9.17 5.66 -0.26
C ILE A 23 10.69 5.48 -0.26
N ILE A 24 11.28 5.49 0.94
CA ILE A 24 12.73 5.36 1.13
C ILE A 24 13.16 3.89 1.06
N SER A 25 12.31 2.99 1.57
CA SER A 25 12.55 1.55 1.55
C SER A 25 11.24 0.78 1.65
N PHE A 26 11.24 -0.44 1.13
CA PHE A 26 10.15 -1.41 1.26
C PHE A 26 10.74 -2.82 1.20
N SER A 27 10.01 -3.79 1.74
CA SER A 27 10.40 -5.20 1.68
C SER A 27 9.16 -6.08 1.57
N PHE A 28 9.30 -7.18 0.83
CA PHE A 28 8.25 -8.17 0.66
C PHE A 28 8.78 -9.53 1.09
N PHE A 29 8.00 -10.27 1.87
CA PHE A 29 8.38 -11.61 2.34
C PHE A 29 8.19 -12.69 1.29
N HIS A 30 7.33 -12.46 0.29
CA HIS A 30 7.03 -13.44 -0.74
C HIS A 30 8.05 -13.33 -1.87
N GLU A 31 8.77 -14.43 -2.16
CA GLU A 31 9.88 -14.48 -3.14
C GLU A 31 9.47 -14.01 -4.54
N GLN A 32 8.23 -14.29 -4.96
CA GLN A 32 7.72 -13.83 -6.27
C GLN A 32 7.68 -12.29 -6.43
N LEU A 33 7.79 -11.52 -5.33
CA LEU A 33 7.84 -10.06 -5.34
C LEU A 33 9.26 -9.51 -5.27
N ASP A 34 10.29 -10.36 -5.20
CA ASP A 34 11.68 -9.92 -5.18
C ASP A 34 12.09 -9.04 -6.36
N PRO A 35 11.58 -9.22 -7.60
CA PRO A 35 11.87 -8.30 -8.70
C PRO A 35 11.48 -6.85 -8.39
N LEU A 36 10.47 -6.62 -7.53
CA LEU A 36 10.05 -5.28 -7.16
C LEU A 36 11.07 -4.56 -6.26
N ARG A 37 11.94 -5.28 -5.54
CA ARG A 37 12.94 -4.69 -4.64
C ARG A 37 13.96 -3.81 -5.37
N ALA A 38 14.14 -4.00 -6.67
CA ALA A 38 15.05 -3.21 -7.50
C ALA A 38 14.46 -1.87 -7.96
N LEU A 39 13.16 -1.64 -7.75
CA LEU A 39 12.51 -0.39 -8.11
C LEU A 39 12.99 0.75 -7.20
N SER A 40 13.22 1.91 -7.82
CA SER A 40 13.62 3.15 -7.14
C SER A 40 12.63 4.27 -7.46
N ASN A 41 12.60 5.30 -6.60
CA ASN A 41 11.73 6.47 -6.75
C ASN A 41 10.22 6.13 -6.79
N ILE A 42 9.80 5.22 -5.91
CA ILE A 42 8.39 4.87 -5.75
C ILE A 42 7.69 5.90 -4.84
N SER A 43 6.48 6.27 -5.21
CA SER A 43 5.54 7.03 -4.40
C SER A 43 4.15 6.41 -4.52
N VAL A 44 3.34 6.58 -3.48
CA VAL A 44 1.92 6.22 -3.51
C VAL A 44 1.13 7.43 -3.99
N PHE A 45 0.34 7.26 -5.05
CA PHE A 45 -0.52 8.33 -5.58
C PHE A 45 -1.91 8.31 -4.93
N ASP A 46 -2.44 7.13 -4.64
CA ASP A 46 -3.76 6.94 -4.04
C ASP A 46 -3.78 5.61 -3.26
N ALA A 47 -4.72 5.45 -2.34
CA ALA A 47 -5.00 4.18 -1.68
C ALA A 47 -6.52 3.96 -1.62
N LEU A 48 -6.97 2.86 -2.21
CA LEU A 48 -8.38 2.57 -2.43
C LEU A 48 -8.79 1.28 -1.72
N SER A 49 -10.04 1.22 -1.25
CA SER A 49 -10.65 0.00 -0.75
C SER A 49 -11.70 -0.53 -1.72
N LYS A 50 -11.62 -1.83 -2.08
CA LYS A 50 -12.65 -2.53 -2.84
C LYS A 50 -13.10 -3.78 -2.10
N GLY A 51 -14.20 -3.67 -1.37
CA GLY A 51 -14.65 -4.72 -0.46
C GLY A 51 -13.60 -4.95 0.63
N LYS A 52 -12.90 -6.09 0.59
CA LYS A 52 -11.83 -6.46 1.53
C LYS A 52 -10.41 -6.25 0.97
N ALA A 53 -10.31 -5.79 -0.28
CA ALA A 53 -9.03 -5.52 -0.93
C ALA A 53 -8.60 -4.07 -0.71
N ILE A 54 -7.29 -3.86 -0.55
CA ILE A 54 -6.63 -2.56 -0.61
C ILE A 54 -5.80 -2.52 -1.89
N ILE A 55 -5.89 -1.40 -2.60
CA ILE A 55 -5.20 -1.14 -3.87
C ILE A 55 -4.41 0.14 -3.71
#